data_AF-A0AB33IVK1-F1
#
_entry.id   AF-A0AB33IVK1-F1
#
_cell.length_a   1.000
_cell.length_b   1.000
_cell.length_c   1.000
_cell.angle_alpha   90.00
_cell.angle_beta   90.00
_cell.angle_gamma   90.00
#
_symmetry.space_group_name_H-M   'P 1'
#
loop_
_entity.id
_entity.type
_entity.pdbx_description
1 polymer ?
#
loop_
_entity_poly.entity_id
_entity_poly.type
_entity_poly.pdbx_seq_one_letter_code
_entity_poly.pdbx_strand_id
1 'polypeptide(L)'
;MFMAAMFHIDMAKKSLRILDAGAGSGILSVALLSVIRESGYTGSVDLVCYENDEKVLGVLAKNLSSMEDSNFTFEIHSENYITSQDFGHSMSLSGQRTQETFDLIIGNPPYKKISKDAPEATHMEEVCYGTPNMYFLFWAMGIHNLKEGGELVYIIPRSWTSGAYFERFRKYLLSHCVITDIHIFGSRDKVFDAETVLQETVIVKVKKDSTKPRKIRISSSNTSDFLGLRHFDVDYDIVVGNNGYIYLVTNEKEAAILSALGKFPSTLATDDLRMKTGLIVDFRTKEVLRNEPSDGTYPLFYSQHIKEGRIVWPVGKEFEFIYTDRKGYLQENTNYLFVKRFTAKEEKRRLQCGIYLSSDYPEYDYISTENKINYIKCTSQDEVYGLYVLLNSTIYDQYYRILNGSTQVNSTEINNMPVPSKETICKMGKELEGTDFSQSACDNILRKWIN
;
A
#
# COMPACT_ATOMS: atom_id res chain seq x y z
N MET A 1 -24.86 -5.83 -2.45
CA MET A 1 -24.99 -7.27 -2.18
C MET A 1 -23.68 -7.95 -1.82
N PHE A 2 -22.63 -7.94 -2.67
CA PHE A 2 -21.38 -8.66 -2.39
C PHE A 2 -20.77 -8.37 -1.00
N MET A 3 -20.54 -7.09 -0.66
CA MET A 3 -20.00 -6.70 0.66
C MET A 3 -20.87 -7.19 1.82
N ALA A 4 -22.19 -7.03 1.72
CA ALA A 4 -23.13 -7.48 2.74
C ALA A 4 -23.10 -9.00 2.96
N ALA A 5 -22.93 -9.78 1.89
CA ALA A 5 -22.84 -11.23 1.96
C ALA A 5 -21.53 -11.75 2.59
N MET A 6 -20.55 -10.87 2.85
CA MET A 6 -19.31 -11.25 3.53
C MET A 6 -19.50 -11.40 5.05
N PHE A 7 -20.56 -10.84 5.64
CA PHE A 7 -20.79 -10.90 7.07
C PHE A 7 -21.22 -12.29 7.54
N HIS A 8 -20.73 -12.69 8.71
CA HIS A 8 -21.27 -13.81 9.45
C HIS A 8 -22.38 -13.32 10.37
N ILE A 9 -23.62 -13.73 10.08
CA ILE A 9 -24.78 -13.37 10.92
C ILE A 9 -24.91 -14.39 12.05
N ASP A 10 -24.63 -13.94 13.28
CA ASP A 10 -24.78 -14.77 14.48
C ASP A 10 -26.26 -14.91 14.84
N MET A 11 -26.85 -16.03 14.41
CA MET A 11 -28.26 -16.36 14.60
C MET A 11 -28.65 -16.57 16.07
N ALA A 12 -27.69 -16.71 16.98
CA ALA A 12 -27.95 -16.86 18.41
C ALA A 12 -28.18 -15.51 19.12
N LYS A 13 -27.75 -14.40 18.52
CA LYS A 13 -27.97 -13.07 19.09
C LYS A 13 -29.45 -12.68 19.00
N LYS A 14 -29.95 -12.06 20.07
CA LYS A 14 -31.32 -11.51 20.12
C LYS A 14 -31.42 -10.17 19.41
N SER A 15 -30.32 -9.43 19.36
CA SER A 15 -30.22 -8.14 18.70
C SER A 15 -28.87 -7.99 18.01
N LEU A 16 -28.88 -7.35 16.84
CA LEU A 16 -27.70 -6.91 16.11
C LEU A 16 -27.69 -5.40 16.05
N ARG A 17 -26.58 -4.78 16.44
CA ARG A 17 -26.37 -3.34 16.25
C ARG A 17 -25.41 -3.10 15.11
N ILE A 18 -25.80 -2.28 14.15
CA ILE A 18 -25.13 -2.09 12.87
C ILE A 18 -24.73 -0.62 12.71
N LEU A 19 -23.55 -0.36 12.14
CA LEU A 19 -23.11 0.98 11.76
C LEU A 19 -22.87 1.08 10.25
N ASP A 20 -23.35 2.17 9.66
CA ASP A 20 -22.94 2.70 8.36
C ASP A 20 -22.42 4.13 8.55
N ALA A 21 -21.10 4.25 8.69
CA ALA A 21 -20.44 5.48 9.15
C ALA A 21 -20.39 6.60 8.09
N GLY A 22 -20.69 6.29 6.83
CA GLY A 22 -20.74 7.22 5.71
C GLY A 22 -21.85 6.77 4.77
N ALA A 23 -23.09 6.85 5.26
CA ALA A 23 -24.21 6.10 4.73
C ALA A 23 -24.60 6.53 3.31
N GLY A 24 -24.33 7.77 2.90
CA GLY A 24 -24.81 8.30 1.64
C GLY A 24 -26.32 8.13 1.54
N SER A 25 -26.80 7.53 0.46
CA SER A 25 -28.22 7.21 0.26
C SER A 25 -28.70 5.95 0.98
N GLY A 26 -27.85 5.29 1.77
CA GLY A 26 -28.17 4.10 2.56
C GLY A 26 -28.10 2.78 1.78
N ILE A 27 -27.50 2.76 0.59
CA ILE A 27 -27.50 1.56 -0.27
C ILE A 27 -26.80 0.37 0.40
N LEU A 28 -25.68 0.61 1.10
CA LEU A 28 -24.96 -0.45 1.82
C LEU A 28 -25.75 -0.95 3.02
N SER A 29 -26.32 -0.03 3.80
CA SER A 29 -27.28 -0.33 4.87
C SER A 29 -28.43 -1.21 4.40
N VAL A 30 -29.15 -0.81 3.35
CA VAL A 30 -30.27 -1.57 2.77
C VAL A 30 -29.83 -2.94 2.29
N ALA A 31 -28.67 -3.04 1.63
CA ALA A 31 -28.14 -4.32 1.18
C ALA A 31 -27.81 -5.28 2.34
N LEU A 32 -27.24 -4.76 3.44
CA LEU A 32 -26.96 -5.55 4.63
C LEU A 32 -28.23 -6.02 5.32
N LEU A 33 -29.23 -5.14 5.45
CA LEU A 33 -30.55 -5.51 5.99
C LEU A 33 -31.21 -6.62 5.17
N SER A 34 -31.15 -6.54 3.84
CA SER A 34 -31.67 -7.61 2.97
C SER A 34 -30.97 -8.94 3.22
N VAL A 35 -29.63 -8.96 3.29
CA VAL A 35 -28.86 -10.20 3.58
C VAL A 35 -29.21 -10.76 4.96
N ILE A 36 -29.34 -9.92 5.98
CA ILE A 36 -29.73 -10.37 7.33
C ILE A 36 -31.11 -11.01 7.31
N ARG A 37 -32.09 -10.39 6.65
CA ARG A 37 -33.45 -10.94 6.53
C ARG A 37 -33.46 -12.26 5.73
N GLU A 38 -32.76 -12.30 4.60
CA GLU A 38 -32.65 -13.50 3.76
C GLU A 38 -31.93 -14.65 4.46
N SER A 39 -31.05 -14.37 5.43
CA SER A 39 -30.41 -15.39 6.26
C SER A 39 -31.37 -16.09 7.24
N GLY A 40 -32.58 -15.55 7.43
CA GLY A 40 -33.58 -16.05 8.36
C GLY A 40 -33.40 -15.52 9.80
N TYR A 41 -32.59 -14.48 10.00
CA TYR A 41 -32.39 -13.88 11.32
C TYR A 41 -33.70 -13.26 11.83
N THR A 42 -34.14 -13.69 13.02
CA THR A 42 -35.43 -13.27 13.61
C THR A 42 -35.28 -12.30 14.77
N GLY A 43 -34.05 -11.97 15.18
CA GLY A 43 -33.80 -10.99 16.24
C GLY A 43 -34.04 -9.56 15.77
N SER A 44 -33.89 -8.60 16.69
CA SER A 44 -33.98 -7.18 16.32
C SER A 44 -32.69 -6.69 15.67
N VAL A 45 -32.81 -5.68 14.82
CA VAL A 45 -31.72 -4.98 14.15
C VAL A 45 -31.84 -3.49 14.44
N ASP A 46 -30.79 -2.92 15.01
CA ASP A 46 -30.66 -1.48 15.27
C ASP A 46 -29.56 -0.91 14.38
N LEU A 47 -29.93 -0.05 13.43
CA LEU A 47 -29.01 0.56 12.48
C LEU A 47 -28.70 2.01 12.84
N VAL A 48 -27.42 2.32 12.91
CA VAL A 48 -26.92 3.69 13.11
C VAL A 48 -26.25 4.14 11.82
N CYS A 49 -26.71 5.27 11.28
CA CYS A 49 -26.14 5.88 10.09
C CYS A 49 -25.54 7.25 10.41
N TYR A 50 -24.36 7.53 9.86
CA TYR A 50 -23.80 8.89 9.84
C TYR A 50 -23.80 9.42 8.41
N GLU A 51 -24.36 10.62 8.21
CA GLU A 51 -24.39 11.33 6.92
C GLU A 51 -24.55 12.82 7.15
N ASN A 52 -23.66 13.65 6.61
CA ASN A 52 -23.66 15.10 6.84
C ASN A 52 -23.92 15.95 5.58
N ASP A 53 -24.13 15.33 4.41
CA ASP A 53 -24.61 16.00 3.22
C ASP A 53 -26.13 16.15 3.26
N GLU A 54 -26.59 17.39 3.51
CA GLU A 54 -28.00 17.77 3.51
C GLU A 54 -28.76 17.35 2.24
N LYS A 55 -28.07 17.24 1.11
CA LYS A 55 -28.68 16.84 -0.17
C LYS A 55 -29.06 15.36 -0.19
N VAL A 56 -28.42 14.54 0.62
CA VAL A 56 -28.58 13.08 0.61
C VAL A 56 -29.40 12.58 1.81
N LEU A 57 -29.39 13.31 2.93
CA LEU A 57 -30.14 12.98 4.15
C LEU A 57 -31.62 12.63 3.89
N GLY A 58 -32.32 13.41 3.06
CA GLY A 58 -33.72 13.13 2.72
C GLY A 58 -33.93 11.82 1.95
N VAL A 59 -32.97 11.46 1.08
CA VAL A 59 -33.00 10.19 0.33
C VAL A 59 -32.69 9.03 1.26
N LEU A 60 -31.69 9.17 2.13
CA LEU A 60 -31.32 8.18 3.15
C LEU A 60 -32.52 7.83 4.04
N ALA A 61 -33.15 8.84 4.65
CA ALA A 61 -34.30 8.64 5.54
C ALA A 61 -35.45 7.94 4.81
N LYS A 62 -35.75 8.35 3.57
CA LYS A 62 -36.80 7.71 2.77
C LYS A 62 -36.51 6.24 2.48
N ASN A 63 -35.25 5.90 2.15
CA ASN A 63 -34.85 4.53 1.85
C ASN A 63 -34.83 3.62 3.09
N LEU A 64 -34.53 4.16 4.27
CA LEU A 64 -34.54 3.39 5.52
C LEU A 64 -35.96 3.22 6.05
N SER A 65 -36.81 4.25 6.00
CA SER A 65 -38.21 4.13 6.42
C SER A 65 -39.04 3.19 5.55
N SER A 66 -38.68 2.99 4.27
CA SER A 66 -39.33 1.97 3.44
C SER A 66 -38.97 0.53 3.85
N MET A 67 -37.97 0.36 4.71
CA MET A 67 -37.53 -0.91 5.25
C MET A 67 -38.03 -1.16 6.69
N GLU A 68 -38.69 -0.20 7.34
CA GLU A 68 -39.20 -0.34 8.72
C GLU A 68 -40.16 -1.53 8.90
N ASP A 69 -39.92 -2.31 9.95
CA ASP A 69 -40.81 -3.36 10.44
C ASP A 69 -40.69 -3.48 11.97
N SER A 70 -41.37 -4.43 12.60
CA SER A 70 -41.37 -4.59 14.06
C SER A 70 -40.01 -4.95 14.68
N ASN A 71 -39.06 -5.43 13.88
CA ASN A 71 -37.76 -5.93 14.32
C ASN A 71 -36.61 -5.06 13.80
N PHE A 72 -36.90 -3.92 13.16
CA PHE A 72 -35.89 -3.01 12.62
C PHE A 72 -36.11 -1.58 13.11
N THR A 73 -35.06 -1.00 13.71
CA THR A 73 -34.99 0.41 14.08
C THR A 73 -33.78 1.06 13.43
N PHE A 74 -33.84 2.36 13.18
CA PHE A 74 -32.67 3.11 12.75
C PHE A 74 -32.62 4.52 13.35
N GLU A 75 -31.39 5.05 13.43
CA GLU A 75 -31.10 6.44 13.75
C GLU A 75 -30.13 7.03 12.72
N ILE A 76 -30.31 8.32 12.40
CA ILE A 76 -29.45 9.06 11.48
C ILE A 76 -28.83 10.22 12.25
N HIS A 77 -27.50 10.23 12.32
CA HIS A 77 -26.70 11.30 12.89
C HIS A 77 -26.15 12.18 11.78
N SER A 78 -26.45 13.48 11.82
CA SER A 78 -25.96 14.45 10.83
C SER A 78 -24.64 15.12 11.21
N GLU A 79 -24.05 14.69 12.32
CA GLU A 79 -22.79 15.22 12.84
C GLU A 79 -21.58 14.59 12.12
N ASN A 80 -20.39 15.16 12.33
CA ASN A 80 -19.16 14.57 11.82
C ASN A 80 -18.84 13.28 12.59
N TYR A 81 -18.84 12.13 11.89
CA TYR A 81 -18.59 10.82 12.49
C TYR A 81 -17.29 10.74 13.30
N ILE A 82 -16.22 11.43 12.90
CA ILE A 82 -14.95 11.36 13.62
C ILE A 82 -14.98 12.23 14.88
N THR A 83 -15.45 13.47 14.77
CA THR A 83 -15.29 14.46 15.86
C THR A 83 -16.46 14.53 16.84
N SER A 84 -17.56 13.81 16.57
CA SER A 84 -18.75 13.75 17.45
C SER A 84 -18.61 12.74 18.59
N GLN A 85 -17.52 11.97 18.63
CA GLN A 85 -17.27 10.91 19.59
C GLN A 85 -15.82 10.92 20.05
N ASP A 86 -15.50 10.14 21.07
CA ASP A 86 -14.14 9.98 21.56
C ASP A 86 -13.38 8.91 20.78
N PHE A 87 -12.05 9.09 20.65
CA PHE A 87 -11.13 8.10 20.10
C PHE A 87 -9.94 7.88 21.05
N GLY A 88 -9.56 6.61 21.23
CA GLY A 88 -8.42 6.23 22.05
C GLY A 88 -8.60 6.48 23.55
N HIS A 89 -7.50 6.78 24.26
CA HIS A 89 -7.50 7.14 25.68
C HIS A 89 -7.75 8.63 25.94
N SER A 90 -8.24 9.37 24.95
CA SER A 90 -8.71 10.75 25.15
C SER A 90 -9.63 10.79 26.37
N MET A 91 -9.20 11.49 27.42
CA MET A 91 -9.86 11.52 28.71
C MET A 91 -11.25 12.13 28.56
N SER A 92 -12.25 11.26 28.50
CA SER A 92 -13.58 11.62 28.97
C SER A 92 -13.46 12.03 30.45
N LEU A 93 -13.52 13.35 30.69
CA LEU A 93 -13.76 13.95 32.01
C LEU A 93 -15.10 13.48 32.62
N SER A 94 -15.95 12.78 31.86
CA SER A 94 -17.22 12.21 32.32
C SER A 94 -17.14 10.73 32.73
N GLY A 95 -15.96 10.08 32.68
CA GLY A 95 -15.75 8.72 33.22
C GLY A 95 -16.56 7.61 32.53
N GLN A 96 -17.28 7.92 31.46
CA GLN A 96 -17.94 6.93 30.62
C GLN A 96 -16.96 6.55 29.51
N ARG A 97 -16.37 5.35 29.62
CA ARG A 97 -15.75 4.71 28.46
C ARG A 97 -16.81 4.65 27.35
N THR A 98 -16.52 5.17 26.16
CA THR A 98 -17.29 4.88 24.95
C THR A 98 -17.35 3.35 24.82
N GLN A 99 -18.54 2.81 25.04
CA GLN A 99 -18.78 1.38 25.08
C GLN A 99 -18.67 0.86 23.65
N GLU A 100 -17.98 -0.24 23.41
CA GLU A 100 -17.98 -0.88 22.09
C GLU A 100 -19.43 -1.19 21.69
N THR A 101 -19.88 -0.68 20.54
CA THR A 101 -21.31 -0.52 20.27
C THR A 101 -21.85 -1.43 19.19
N PHE A 102 -21.05 -1.80 18.18
CA PHE A 102 -21.58 -2.42 16.96
C PHE A 102 -21.11 -3.87 16.77
N ASP A 103 -22.05 -4.72 16.34
CA ASP A 103 -21.78 -6.10 15.96
C ASP A 103 -21.25 -6.17 14.52
N LEU A 104 -21.82 -5.35 13.62
CA LEU A 104 -21.50 -5.31 12.20
C LEU A 104 -21.28 -3.85 11.76
N ILE A 105 -20.24 -3.59 10.98
CA ILE A 105 -19.96 -2.26 10.43
C ILE A 105 -19.69 -2.37 8.93
N ILE A 106 -20.51 -1.74 8.10
CA ILE A 106 -20.36 -1.73 6.64
C ILE A 106 -20.15 -0.31 6.16
N GLY A 107 -19.32 -0.10 5.12
CA GLY A 107 -19.13 1.26 4.65
C GLY A 107 -18.28 1.42 3.39
N ASN A 108 -18.53 2.54 2.71
CA ASN A 108 -17.67 3.11 1.68
C ASN A 108 -17.25 4.52 2.15
N PRO A 109 -16.21 4.63 2.99
CA PRO A 109 -15.86 5.90 3.59
C PRO A 109 -15.32 6.90 2.53
N PRO A 110 -15.36 8.21 2.79
CA PRO A 110 -14.96 9.23 1.80
C PRO A 110 -13.46 9.19 1.47
N TYR A 111 -13.13 9.30 0.18
CA TYR A 111 -11.73 9.26 -0.31
C TYR A 111 -11.15 10.67 -0.50
N LYS A 112 -10.82 11.33 0.61
CA LYS A 112 -10.37 12.73 0.60
C LYS A 112 -9.11 12.92 1.42
N LYS A 113 -8.05 13.43 0.78
CA LYS A 113 -6.87 13.94 1.50
C LYS A 113 -7.25 15.20 2.28
N ILE A 114 -6.87 15.25 3.54
CA ILE A 114 -7.11 16.39 4.43
C ILE A 114 -5.79 16.89 5.01
N SER A 115 -5.78 18.15 5.45
CA SER A 115 -4.61 18.70 6.14
C SER A 115 -4.30 17.92 7.42
N LYS A 116 -3.03 17.88 7.81
CA LYS A 116 -2.62 17.31 9.12
C LYS A 116 -3.24 18.07 10.31
N ASP A 117 -3.61 19.33 10.09
CA ASP A 117 -4.19 20.22 11.10
C ASP A 117 -5.73 20.25 11.01
N ALA A 118 -6.35 19.39 10.19
CA ALA A 118 -7.80 19.26 10.13
C ALA A 118 -8.35 18.67 11.45
N PRO A 119 -9.55 19.08 11.90
CA PRO A 119 -10.14 18.60 13.15
C PRO A 119 -10.14 17.07 13.28
N GLU A 120 -10.46 16.36 12.20
CA GLU A 120 -10.48 14.90 12.15
C GLU A 120 -9.08 14.28 12.33
N ALA A 121 -8.06 14.93 11.75
CA ALA A 121 -6.67 14.48 11.85
C ALA A 121 -6.14 14.66 13.28
N THR A 122 -6.41 15.82 13.89
CA THR A 122 -6.01 16.14 15.27
C THR A 122 -6.78 15.33 16.31
N HIS A 123 -8.01 14.93 15.99
CA HIS A 123 -8.79 14.06 16.88
C HIS A 123 -8.22 12.63 16.95
N MET A 124 -7.51 12.19 15.90
CA MET A 124 -7.02 10.82 15.75
C MET A 124 -5.49 10.75 15.55
N GLU A 125 -4.73 11.56 16.30
CA GLU A 125 -3.27 11.69 16.15
C GLU A 125 -2.51 10.36 16.26
N GLU A 126 -3.02 9.42 17.06
CA GLU A 126 -2.39 8.10 17.27
C GLU A 126 -2.31 7.25 15.99
N VAL A 127 -3.24 7.44 15.04
CA VAL A 127 -3.25 6.72 13.75
C VAL A 127 -2.75 7.57 12.58
N CYS A 128 -2.59 8.87 12.77
CA CYS A 128 -2.15 9.82 11.73
C CYS A 128 -0.62 9.95 11.63
N TYR A 129 -0.08 9.91 10.41
CA TYR A 129 1.28 10.35 10.11
C TYR A 129 1.32 11.11 8.77
N GLY A 130 1.77 12.36 8.79
CA GLY A 130 1.73 13.22 7.60
C GLY A 130 0.33 13.80 7.33
N THR A 131 -0.05 13.95 6.06
CA THR A 131 -1.29 14.62 5.59
C THR A 131 -2.43 13.61 5.34
N PRO A 132 -3.28 13.21 6.32
CA PRO A 132 -4.12 12.01 6.31
C PRO A 132 -5.18 11.96 5.18
N ASN A 133 -5.78 10.79 4.99
CA ASN A 133 -6.89 10.56 4.08
C ASN A 133 -8.07 10.06 4.91
N MET A 134 -9.24 10.63 4.68
CA MET A 134 -10.42 10.44 5.51
C MET A 134 -10.81 8.96 5.64
N TYR A 135 -10.63 8.14 4.59
CA TYR A 135 -11.06 6.75 4.61
C TYR A 135 -10.45 5.91 5.74
N PHE A 136 -9.17 6.12 6.07
CA PHE A 136 -8.52 5.31 7.11
C PHE A 136 -8.86 5.81 8.51
N LEU A 137 -9.25 7.08 8.65
CA LEU A 137 -9.78 7.62 9.91
C LEU A 137 -11.16 7.04 10.20
N PHE A 138 -12.04 7.00 9.20
CA PHE A 138 -13.32 6.29 9.30
C PHE A 138 -13.14 4.82 9.64
N TRP A 139 -12.11 4.17 9.08
CA TRP A 139 -11.82 2.77 9.38
C TRP A 139 -11.31 2.58 10.80
N ALA A 140 -10.37 3.40 11.26
CA ALA A 140 -9.87 3.35 12.62
C ALA A 140 -10.99 3.60 13.64
N MET A 141 -11.85 4.59 13.41
CA MET A 141 -13.01 4.85 14.26
C MET A 141 -14.03 3.69 14.21
N GLY A 142 -14.26 3.11 13.03
CA GLY A 142 -15.08 1.90 12.91
C GLY A 142 -14.54 0.74 13.76
N ILE A 143 -13.23 0.49 13.74
CA ILE A 143 -12.57 -0.51 14.60
C ILE A 143 -12.74 -0.17 16.09
N HIS A 144 -12.65 1.10 16.45
CA HIS A 144 -12.88 1.57 17.82
C HIS A 144 -14.32 1.25 18.28
N ASN A 145 -15.32 1.52 17.43
CA ASN A 145 -16.72 1.29 17.76
C ASN A 145 -17.18 -0.18 17.65
N LEU A 146 -16.36 -1.05 17.07
CA LEU A 146 -16.67 -2.46 16.88
C LEU A 146 -16.60 -3.22 18.22
N LYS A 147 -17.56 -4.09 18.50
CA LYS A 147 -17.52 -5.02 19.64
C LYS A 147 -16.47 -6.10 19.44
N GLU A 148 -15.90 -6.62 20.52
CA GLU A 148 -15.14 -7.86 20.46
C GLU A 148 -15.95 -8.98 19.77
N GLY A 149 -15.32 -9.67 18.82
CA GLY A 149 -15.96 -10.65 17.96
C GLY A 149 -16.77 -10.08 16.78
N GLY A 150 -17.00 -8.76 16.74
CA GLY A 150 -17.70 -8.07 15.67
C GLY A 150 -16.91 -8.01 14.37
N GLU A 151 -17.61 -7.74 13.27
CA GLU A 151 -17.04 -7.70 11.92
C GLU A 151 -17.21 -6.32 11.27
N LEU A 152 -16.20 -5.91 10.49
CA LEU A 152 -16.24 -4.69 9.69
C LEU A 152 -15.85 -5.00 8.24
N VAL A 153 -16.69 -4.57 7.28
CA VAL A 153 -16.47 -4.75 5.83
C VAL A 153 -16.47 -3.40 5.13
N TYR A 154 -15.29 -2.94 4.70
CA TYR A 154 -15.11 -1.66 4.02
C TYR A 154 -14.59 -1.84 2.60
N ILE A 155 -15.06 -0.96 1.70
CA ILE A 155 -14.47 -0.77 0.37
C ILE A 155 -13.58 0.47 0.39
N ILE A 156 -12.28 0.30 0.15
CA ILE A 156 -11.26 1.32 0.42
C ILE A 156 -10.08 1.26 -0.55
N PRO A 157 -9.34 2.36 -0.77
CA PRO A 157 -8.21 2.39 -1.71
C PRO A 157 -7.04 1.54 -1.20
N ARG A 158 -6.39 0.76 -2.06
CA ARG A 158 -5.22 -0.12 -1.78
C ARG A 158 -4.08 0.55 -1.01
N SER A 159 -3.94 1.87 -1.08
CA SER A 159 -2.78 2.62 -0.58
C SER A 159 -2.39 2.33 0.89
N TRP A 160 -3.33 1.91 1.74
CA TRP A 160 -3.04 1.55 3.15
C TRP A 160 -2.13 0.35 3.33
N THR A 161 -2.04 -0.54 2.33
CA THR A 161 -1.33 -1.84 2.40
C THR A 161 0.17 -1.71 2.66
N SER A 162 0.80 -0.59 2.28
CA SER A 162 2.23 -0.35 2.42
C SER A 162 2.55 1.13 2.70
N GLY A 163 3.83 1.48 2.74
CA GLY A 163 4.29 2.88 2.86
C GLY A 163 4.22 3.45 4.28
N ALA A 164 5.08 4.43 4.54
CA ALA A 164 5.27 5.05 5.86
C ALA A 164 4.03 5.80 6.36
N TYR A 165 3.28 6.41 5.43
CA TYR A 165 2.12 7.21 5.73
C TYR A 165 0.99 6.44 6.44
N PHE A 166 0.80 5.18 6.09
CA PHE A 166 -0.23 4.32 6.68
C PHE A 166 0.32 3.38 7.76
N GLU A 167 1.59 3.53 8.17
CA GLU A 167 2.23 2.63 9.13
C GLU A 167 1.53 2.66 10.49
N ARG A 168 1.20 3.85 11.02
CA ARG A 168 0.47 3.98 12.29
C ARG A 168 -0.91 3.35 12.23
N PHE A 169 -1.65 3.62 11.15
CA PHE A 169 -2.95 2.98 10.89
C PHE A 169 -2.84 1.45 10.82
N ARG A 170 -1.88 0.88 10.08
CA ARG A 170 -1.69 -0.58 10.00
C ARG A 170 -1.36 -1.18 11.35
N LYS A 171 -0.52 -0.52 12.16
CA LYS A 171 -0.24 -0.97 13.53
C LYS A 171 -1.50 -1.00 14.38
N TYR A 172 -2.31 0.06 14.32
CA TYR A 172 -3.59 0.13 15.02
C TYR A 172 -4.57 -0.96 14.56
N LEU A 173 -4.72 -1.14 13.24
CA LEU A 173 -5.57 -2.18 12.68
C LEU A 173 -5.15 -3.58 13.17
N LEU A 174 -3.86 -3.90 13.05
CA LEU A 174 -3.33 -5.23 13.38
C LEU A 174 -3.22 -5.51 14.88
N SER A 175 -3.32 -4.48 15.73
CA SER A 175 -3.37 -4.64 17.19
C SER A 175 -4.78 -4.85 17.74
N HIS A 176 -5.81 -4.49 16.98
CA HIS A 176 -7.21 -4.58 17.41
C HIS A 176 -8.03 -5.58 16.59
N CYS A 177 -7.62 -5.90 15.37
CA CYS A 177 -8.36 -6.77 14.47
C CYS A 177 -7.46 -7.75 13.74
N VAL A 178 -8.10 -8.80 13.24
CA VAL A 178 -7.53 -9.74 12.27
C VAL A 178 -8.23 -9.57 10.94
N ILE A 179 -7.45 -9.61 9.84
CA ILE A 179 -8.01 -9.61 8.49
C ILE A 179 -8.52 -11.02 8.18
N THR A 180 -9.75 -11.14 7.71
CA THR A 180 -10.37 -12.44 7.41
C THR A 180 -10.61 -12.64 5.93
N ASP A 181 -10.99 -11.57 5.22
CA ASP A 181 -11.24 -11.61 3.79
C ASP A 181 -10.69 -10.36 3.09
N ILE A 182 -10.17 -10.55 1.87
CA ILE A 182 -9.83 -9.45 0.95
C ILE A 182 -10.41 -9.78 -0.43
N HIS A 183 -11.09 -8.80 -1.03
CA HIS A 183 -11.51 -8.84 -2.42
C HIS A 183 -10.70 -7.86 -3.27
N ILE A 184 -10.21 -8.33 -4.42
CA ILE A 184 -9.36 -7.56 -5.33
C ILE A 184 -10.04 -7.47 -6.70
N PHE A 185 -10.16 -6.26 -7.24
CA PHE A 185 -10.64 -6.03 -8.59
C PHE A 185 -9.47 -6.06 -9.60
N GLY A 186 -9.62 -6.82 -10.69
CA GLY A 186 -8.60 -7.00 -11.73
C GLY A 186 -8.48 -5.83 -12.70
N SER A 187 -9.57 -5.10 -12.96
CA SER A 187 -9.58 -3.91 -13.82
C SER A 187 -9.73 -2.63 -12.99
N ARG A 188 -8.87 -1.64 -13.29
CA ARG A 188 -8.90 -0.30 -12.67
C ARG A 188 -10.07 0.55 -13.15
N ASP A 189 -10.56 0.29 -14.36
CA ASP A 189 -11.31 1.29 -15.13
C ASP A 189 -12.83 1.29 -14.87
N LYS A 190 -13.35 0.47 -13.94
CA LYS A 190 -14.81 0.21 -13.87
C LYS A 190 -15.41 0.02 -12.48
N VAL A 191 -14.68 0.30 -11.40
CA VAL A 191 -15.27 0.15 -10.05
C VAL A 191 -16.09 1.39 -9.68
N PHE A 192 -15.66 2.59 -10.08
CA PHE A 192 -16.40 3.84 -9.90
C PHE A 192 -16.21 4.74 -11.14
N ASP A 193 -17.20 4.79 -12.04
CA ASP A 193 -17.14 5.54 -13.31
C ASP A 193 -17.07 7.08 -13.15
N ALA A 194 -17.13 7.61 -11.92
CA ALA A 194 -17.26 9.04 -11.63
C ALA A 194 -15.98 9.74 -11.15
N GLU A 195 -14.89 9.02 -10.84
CA GLU A 195 -13.67 9.63 -10.30
C GLU A 195 -12.54 9.73 -11.34
N THR A 196 -11.98 10.93 -11.50
CA THR A 196 -10.89 11.23 -12.45
C THR A 196 -9.53 10.65 -12.04
N VAL A 197 -9.45 10.02 -10.85
CA VAL A 197 -8.23 9.43 -10.29
C VAL A 197 -8.50 7.95 -10.05
N LEU A 198 -7.99 7.10 -10.94
CA LEU A 198 -8.03 5.64 -10.82
C LEU A 198 -7.28 5.20 -9.54
N GLN A 199 -8.00 4.98 -8.45
CA GLN A 199 -7.45 4.32 -7.26
C GLN A 199 -7.81 2.83 -7.35
N GLU A 200 -6.81 1.96 -7.22
CA GLU A 200 -7.09 0.53 -7.04
C GLU A 200 -7.81 0.36 -5.71
N THR A 201 -9.10 0.07 -5.75
CA THR A 201 -9.90 -0.17 -4.56
C THR A 201 -9.90 -1.66 -4.22
N VAL A 202 -10.03 -1.98 -2.94
CA VAL A 202 -10.21 -3.34 -2.42
C VAL A 202 -11.37 -3.37 -1.43
N ILE A 203 -12.01 -4.51 -1.28
CA ILE A 203 -12.93 -4.74 -0.16
C ILE A 203 -12.19 -5.55 0.89
N VAL A 204 -12.26 -5.13 2.15
CA VAL A 204 -11.56 -5.79 3.25
C VAL A 204 -12.55 -6.09 4.35
N LYS A 205 -12.56 -7.33 4.81
CA LYS A 205 -13.25 -7.75 6.01
C LYS A 205 -12.24 -7.96 7.14
N VAL A 206 -12.53 -7.34 8.27
CA VAL A 206 -11.78 -7.52 9.51
C VAL A 206 -12.72 -7.97 10.61
N LYS A 207 -12.19 -8.74 11.56
CA LYS A 207 -12.88 -9.13 12.78
C LYS A 207 -12.13 -8.57 13.97
N LYS A 208 -12.82 -7.97 14.93
CA LYS A 208 -12.20 -7.56 16.20
C LYS A 208 -11.96 -8.81 17.03
N ASP A 209 -10.72 -9.24 17.03
CA ASP A 209 -10.27 -10.48 17.64
C ASP A 209 -8.75 -10.39 17.80
N SER A 210 -8.22 -11.03 18.84
CA SER A 210 -6.77 -11.19 19.03
C SER A 210 -6.24 -12.48 18.40
N THR A 211 -7.12 -13.43 18.08
CA THR A 211 -6.75 -14.74 17.54
C THR A 211 -6.66 -14.67 16.02
N LYS A 212 -5.44 -14.71 15.49
CA LYS A 212 -5.20 -14.79 14.04
C LYS A 212 -5.85 -16.06 13.47
N PRO A 213 -6.66 -15.97 12.40
CA PRO A 213 -7.09 -17.15 11.68
C PRO A 213 -5.89 -17.79 10.99
N ARG A 214 -5.94 -19.11 10.74
CA ARG A 214 -4.87 -19.80 10.00
C ARG A 214 -4.73 -19.25 8.58
N LYS A 215 -5.85 -18.91 7.95
CA LYS A 215 -5.93 -18.46 6.57
C LYS A 215 -6.81 -17.23 6.41
N ILE A 216 -6.51 -16.46 5.38
CA ILE A 216 -7.34 -15.35 4.87
C ILE A 216 -7.97 -15.82 3.57
N ARG A 217 -9.24 -15.52 3.39
CA ARG A 217 -9.94 -15.75 2.13
C ARG A 217 -9.65 -14.59 1.17
N ILE A 218 -9.06 -14.93 0.04
CA ILE A 218 -8.82 -13.98 -1.04
C ILE A 218 -9.82 -14.25 -2.14
N SER A 219 -10.52 -13.20 -2.57
CA SER A 219 -11.41 -13.28 -3.73
C SER A 219 -11.04 -12.24 -4.78
N SER A 220 -11.36 -12.52 -6.05
CA SER A 220 -11.12 -11.59 -7.14
C SER A 220 -12.16 -11.67 -8.24
N SER A 221 -12.45 -10.53 -8.85
CA SER A 221 -13.25 -10.38 -10.06
C SER A 221 -12.60 -9.38 -11.00
N ASN A 222 -12.94 -9.40 -12.29
CA ASN A 222 -12.40 -8.42 -13.22
C ASN A 222 -13.00 -7.03 -12.98
N THR A 223 -14.30 -6.99 -12.67
CA THR A 223 -15.13 -5.78 -12.61
C THR A 223 -16.05 -5.80 -11.40
N SER A 224 -16.71 -4.66 -11.14
CA SER A 224 -17.67 -4.44 -10.05
C SER A 224 -19.00 -5.17 -10.21
N ASP A 225 -19.23 -5.84 -11.34
CA ASP A 225 -20.34 -6.76 -11.55
C ASP A 225 -20.11 -8.14 -10.90
N PHE A 226 -18.90 -8.38 -10.37
CA PHE A 226 -18.47 -9.62 -9.72
C PHE A 226 -18.59 -10.87 -10.62
N LEU A 227 -18.64 -10.69 -11.94
CA LEU A 227 -18.62 -11.80 -12.89
C LEU A 227 -17.27 -12.52 -12.87
N GLY A 228 -17.33 -13.86 -12.93
CA GLY A 228 -16.13 -14.70 -12.91
C GLY A 228 -15.40 -14.69 -11.57
N LEU A 229 -16.13 -14.49 -10.45
CA LEU A 229 -15.59 -14.52 -9.10
C LEU A 229 -14.74 -15.77 -8.86
N ARG A 230 -13.50 -15.56 -8.43
CA ARG A 230 -12.59 -16.61 -7.97
C ARG A 230 -12.27 -16.39 -6.51
N HIS A 231 -12.00 -17.47 -5.79
CA HIS A 231 -11.50 -17.38 -4.43
C HIS A 231 -10.51 -18.49 -4.13
N PHE A 232 -9.61 -18.23 -3.20
CA PHE A 232 -8.67 -19.19 -2.63
C PHE A 232 -8.27 -18.74 -1.23
N ASP A 233 -7.89 -19.69 -0.38
CA ASP A 233 -7.52 -19.41 1.01
C ASP A 233 -6.00 -19.50 1.19
N VAL A 234 -5.38 -18.40 1.66
CA VAL A 234 -3.94 -18.22 1.81
C VAL A 234 -3.57 -18.15 3.29
N ASP A 235 -2.42 -18.68 3.67
CA ASP A 235 -1.95 -18.58 5.06
C ASP A 235 -1.81 -17.12 5.49
N TYR A 236 -2.26 -16.81 6.72
CA TYR A 236 -2.37 -15.44 7.21
C TYR A 236 -1.05 -14.66 7.12
N ASP A 237 0.05 -15.28 7.53
CA ASP A 237 1.36 -14.64 7.60
C ASP A 237 2.02 -14.45 6.22
N ILE A 238 1.45 -15.03 5.14
CA ILE A 238 1.85 -14.70 3.75
C ILE A 238 1.25 -13.35 3.34
N VAL A 239 0.00 -13.10 3.74
CA VAL A 239 -0.73 -11.87 3.40
C VAL A 239 -0.35 -10.74 4.35
N VAL A 240 -0.27 -11.02 5.65
CA VAL A 240 0.09 -10.05 6.69
C VAL A 240 1.55 -10.26 7.07
N GLY A 241 2.44 -9.47 6.46
CA GLY A 241 3.88 -9.58 6.70
C GLY A 241 4.30 -9.16 8.10
N ASN A 242 5.41 -9.71 8.58
CA ASN A 242 6.01 -9.34 9.87
C ASN A 242 6.45 -7.87 9.95
N ASN A 243 6.67 -7.23 8.80
CA ASN A 243 6.92 -5.79 8.67
C ASN A 243 5.65 -4.93 8.77
N GLY A 244 4.49 -5.56 9.01
CA GLY A 244 3.19 -4.92 9.05
C GLY A 244 2.67 -4.50 7.67
N TYR A 245 3.24 -4.95 6.56
CA TYR A 245 2.68 -4.75 5.22
C TYR A 245 1.63 -5.80 4.90
N ILE A 246 0.69 -5.42 4.04
CA ILE A 246 -0.38 -6.30 3.58
C ILE A 246 -0.16 -6.60 2.09
N TYR A 247 0.11 -7.85 1.77
CA TYR A 247 0.38 -8.31 0.42
C TYR A 247 -0.90 -8.75 -0.28
N LEU A 248 -1.28 -8.05 -1.34
CA LEU A 248 -2.48 -8.34 -2.12
C LEU A 248 -2.19 -9.40 -3.18
N VAL A 249 -2.13 -10.67 -2.76
CA VAL A 249 -2.00 -11.82 -3.65
C VAL A 249 -3.30 -12.07 -4.40
N THR A 250 -3.21 -12.49 -5.66
CA THR A 250 -4.38 -12.77 -6.52
C THR A 250 -4.50 -14.23 -6.92
N ASN A 251 -3.44 -15.02 -6.69
CA ASN A 251 -3.37 -16.44 -7.02
C ASN A 251 -2.30 -17.16 -6.18
N GLU A 252 -2.32 -18.50 -6.21
CA GLU A 252 -1.39 -19.35 -5.46
C GLU A 252 0.08 -19.18 -5.89
N LYS A 253 0.35 -18.83 -7.15
CA LYS A 253 1.74 -18.61 -7.62
C LYS A 253 2.35 -17.36 -6.96
N GLU A 254 1.56 -16.30 -6.81
CA GLU A 254 1.98 -15.09 -6.09
C GLU A 254 2.24 -15.37 -4.60
N ALA A 255 1.37 -16.16 -3.96
CA ALA A 255 1.60 -16.60 -2.58
C ALA A 255 2.90 -17.43 -2.44
N ALA A 256 3.19 -18.32 -3.40
CA ALA A 256 4.42 -19.09 -3.44
C ALA A 256 5.67 -18.20 -3.60
N ILE A 257 5.58 -17.11 -4.37
CA ILE A 257 6.67 -16.13 -4.52
C ILE A 257 6.97 -15.44 -3.18
N LEU A 258 5.94 -14.97 -2.48
CA LEU A 258 6.11 -14.35 -1.15
C LEU A 258 6.72 -15.34 -0.16
N SER A 259 6.25 -16.60 -0.17
CA SER A 259 6.79 -17.65 0.69
C SER A 259 8.26 -17.95 0.38
N ALA A 260 8.62 -18.08 -0.90
CA ALA A 260 9.98 -18.38 -1.33
C ALA A 260 10.97 -17.27 -0.94
N LEU A 261 10.65 -16.01 -1.25
CA LEU A 261 11.52 -14.88 -0.88
C LEU A 261 11.51 -14.62 0.63
N GLY A 262 10.38 -14.84 1.32
CA GLY A 262 10.25 -14.66 2.75
C GLY A 262 11.16 -15.56 3.61
N LYS A 263 11.75 -16.61 3.03
CA LYS A 263 12.77 -17.45 3.69
C LYS A 263 14.13 -16.75 3.84
N PHE A 264 14.38 -15.69 3.07
CA PHE A 264 15.66 -14.99 3.14
C PHE A 264 15.85 -14.24 4.47
N PRO A 265 17.07 -14.24 5.02
CA PRO A 265 17.31 -13.78 6.39
C PRO A 265 17.44 -12.25 6.51
N SER A 266 17.72 -11.56 5.40
CA SER A 266 18.10 -10.15 5.37
C SER A 266 17.11 -9.31 4.57
N THR A 267 17.22 -8.00 4.73
CA THR A 267 16.65 -7.00 3.82
C THR A 267 17.77 -6.08 3.34
N LEU A 268 17.54 -5.26 2.30
CA LEU A 268 18.55 -4.29 1.88
C LEU A 268 18.93 -3.31 3.00
N ALA A 269 17.99 -3.01 3.91
CA ALA A 269 18.25 -2.15 5.05
C ALA A 269 19.18 -2.76 6.11
N THR A 270 19.19 -4.09 6.28
CA THR A 270 20.03 -4.76 7.30
C THR A 270 21.48 -4.92 6.85
N ASP A 271 21.75 -4.95 5.55
CA ASP A 271 23.05 -5.28 4.97
C ASP A 271 23.85 -4.05 4.48
N ASP A 272 23.48 -2.85 4.93
CA ASP A 272 24.04 -1.55 4.48
C ASP A 272 23.87 -1.29 2.96
N LEU A 273 22.91 -1.97 2.32
CA LEU A 273 22.56 -1.83 0.90
C LEU A 273 21.34 -0.94 0.71
N ARG A 274 21.18 0.06 1.57
CA ARG A 274 19.96 0.87 1.63
C ARG A 274 19.77 1.68 0.35
N MET A 275 18.67 1.43 -0.33
CA MET A 275 18.19 2.25 -1.44
C MET A 275 17.79 3.65 -0.96
N LYS A 276 18.28 4.66 -1.66
CA LYS A 276 17.99 6.08 -1.44
C LYS A 276 17.38 6.70 -2.71
N THR A 277 16.70 7.82 -2.54
CA THR A 277 16.14 8.60 -3.66
C THR A 277 17.16 9.62 -4.15
N GLY A 278 17.15 9.90 -5.46
CA GLY A 278 18.02 10.91 -6.08
C GLY A 278 17.92 12.29 -5.42
N LEU A 279 19.04 13.01 -5.48
CA LEU A 279 19.30 14.22 -4.71
C LEU A 279 18.62 15.47 -5.31
N ILE A 280 18.63 15.57 -6.64
CA ILE A 280 18.25 16.78 -7.37
C ILE A 280 16.77 16.75 -7.75
N VAL A 281 16.07 17.82 -7.42
CA VAL A 281 14.73 18.10 -7.92
C VAL A 281 14.85 19.22 -8.94
N ASP A 282 14.95 18.84 -10.21
CA ASP A 282 15.32 19.70 -11.34
C ASP A 282 14.58 21.05 -11.36
N PHE A 283 13.25 21.05 -11.25
CA PHE A 283 12.44 22.26 -11.30
C PHE A 283 12.62 23.19 -10.09
N ARG A 284 13.17 22.68 -8.97
CA ARG A 284 13.47 23.45 -7.75
C ARG A 284 14.93 23.90 -7.65
N THR A 285 15.80 23.39 -8.52
CA THR A 285 17.27 23.55 -8.42
C THR A 285 17.88 24.01 -9.74
N LYS A 286 17.13 24.79 -10.53
CA LYS A 286 17.55 25.24 -11.86
C LYS A 286 18.86 26.01 -11.86
N GLU A 287 19.21 26.66 -10.74
CA GLU A 287 20.40 27.49 -10.60
C GLU A 287 21.71 26.70 -10.69
N VAL A 288 21.71 25.41 -10.33
CA VAL A 288 22.91 24.56 -10.37
C VAL A 288 23.03 23.77 -11.67
N LEU A 289 21.97 23.68 -12.47
CA LEU A 289 21.94 22.87 -13.70
C LEU A 289 22.80 23.47 -14.81
N ARG A 290 23.53 22.63 -15.56
CA ARG A 290 24.42 23.01 -16.66
C ARG A 290 24.26 22.03 -17.84
N ASN A 291 24.34 22.55 -19.07
CA ASN A 291 24.27 21.74 -20.28
C ASN A 291 25.64 21.21 -20.71
N GLU A 292 26.71 21.95 -20.41
CA GLU A 292 28.07 21.66 -20.83
C GLU A 292 28.97 21.43 -19.61
N PRO A 293 29.99 20.57 -19.72
CA PRO A 293 31.00 20.42 -18.68
C PRO A 293 31.89 21.67 -18.58
N SER A 294 32.29 22.01 -17.37
CA SER A 294 33.35 22.97 -17.07
C SER A 294 34.08 22.58 -15.78
N ASP A 295 35.17 23.27 -15.46
CA ASP A 295 35.82 23.12 -14.16
C ASP A 295 34.82 23.31 -13.01
N GLY A 296 34.81 22.36 -12.06
CA GLY A 296 33.88 22.35 -10.93
C GLY A 296 32.45 21.85 -11.24
N THR A 297 32.21 21.32 -12.45
CA THR A 297 30.95 20.62 -12.75
C THR A 297 31.05 19.13 -12.46
N TYR A 298 29.91 18.53 -12.11
CA TYR A 298 29.76 17.11 -11.83
C TYR A 298 28.64 16.51 -12.69
N PRO A 299 28.72 15.21 -13.07
CA PRO A 299 27.69 14.53 -13.82
C PRO A 299 26.35 14.52 -13.08
N LEU A 300 25.26 14.77 -13.81
CA LEU A 300 23.88 14.59 -13.34
C LEU A 300 23.20 13.46 -14.11
N PHE A 301 22.88 12.39 -13.40
CA PHE A 301 22.20 11.23 -13.97
C PHE A 301 20.67 11.35 -13.86
N TYR A 302 19.99 11.00 -14.95
CA TYR A 302 18.54 10.93 -15.11
C TYR A 302 18.11 9.52 -15.47
N SER A 303 16.83 9.21 -15.23
CA SER A 303 16.26 7.90 -15.58
C SER A 303 16.42 7.50 -17.05
N GLN A 304 16.57 8.46 -17.98
CA GLN A 304 16.82 8.19 -19.40
C GLN A 304 18.22 7.62 -19.70
N HIS A 305 19.17 7.77 -18.79
CA HIS A 305 20.52 7.23 -18.92
C HIS A 305 20.59 5.73 -18.63
N ILE A 306 19.57 5.18 -17.97
CA ILE A 306 19.45 3.74 -17.72
C ILE A 306 19.00 3.07 -19.02
N LYS A 307 19.94 2.43 -19.74
CA LYS A 307 19.70 1.72 -21.00
C LYS A 307 20.31 0.33 -20.94
N GLU A 308 19.49 -0.68 -21.24
CA GLU A 308 19.92 -2.09 -21.34
C GLU A 308 20.76 -2.59 -20.16
N GLY A 309 20.40 -2.16 -18.94
CA GLY A 309 21.08 -2.57 -17.71
C GLY A 309 22.34 -1.79 -17.36
N ARG A 310 22.75 -0.81 -18.18
CA ARG A 310 23.92 0.04 -17.93
C ARG A 310 23.55 1.52 -17.89
N ILE A 311 24.47 2.33 -17.40
CA ILE A 311 24.40 3.78 -17.53
C ILE A 311 25.06 4.20 -18.84
N VAL A 312 24.30 4.88 -19.69
CA VAL A 312 24.78 5.54 -20.90
C VAL A 312 24.62 7.04 -20.67
N TRP A 313 25.73 7.72 -20.49
CA TRP A 313 25.83 9.14 -20.24
C TRP A 313 27.14 9.67 -20.82
N PRO A 314 27.15 10.88 -21.42
CA PRO A 314 25.99 11.71 -21.71
C PRO A 314 25.17 11.18 -22.90
N VAL A 315 23.94 11.68 -23.08
CA VAL A 315 23.05 11.35 -24.22
C VAL A 315 22.52 12.59 -24.95
N GLY A 316 23.04 13.78 -24.65
CA GLY A 316 22.60 15.04 -25.26
C GLY A 316 21.27 15.54 -24.71
N LYS A 317 20.96 15.18 -23.46
CA LYS A 317 19.79 15.70 -22.75
C LYS A 317 20.15 17.07 -22.17
N GLU A 318 19.19 18.00 -22.11
CA GLU A 318 19.40 19.22 -21.34
C GLU A 318 19.72 18.89 -19.86
N PHE A 319 20.64 19.67 -19.31
CA PHE A 319 21.05 19.67 -17.91
C PHE A 319 21.78 18.41 -17.41
N GLU A 320 22.64 17.81 -18.23
CA GLU A 320 23.43 16.62 -17.84
C GLU A 320 24.57 16.87 -16.84
N PHE A 321 24.76 18.11 -16.40
CA PHE A 321 25.79 18.50 -15.43
C PHE A 321 25.20 19.39 -14.33
N ILE A 322 25.83 19.40 -13.16
CA ILE A 322 25.59 20.39 -12.11
C ILE A 322 26.87 21.12 -11.71
N TYR A 323 26.74 22.40 -11.34
CA TYR A 323 27.78 23.19 -10.70
C TYR A 323 27.31 23.60 -9.30
N THR A 324 27.95 23.09 -8.26
CA THR A 324 27.57 23.41 -6.87
C THR A 324 28.68 23.09 -5.88
N ASP A 325 28.73 23.87 -4.80
CA ASP A 325 29.51 23.62 -3.59
C ASP A 325 28.67 22.93 -2.48
N ARG A 326 27.35 22.80 -2.70
CA ARG A 326 26.42 22.21 -1.73
C ARG A 326 26.63 20.70 -1.67
N LYS A 327 27.27 20.23 -0.60
CA LYS A 327 27.48 18.79 -0.35
C LYS A 327 26.21 17.94 -0.41
N GLY A 328 25.05 18.50 -0.04
CA GLY A 328 23.77 17.79 -0.11
C GLY A 328 23.28 17.47 -1.54
N TYR A 329 23.89 18.05 -2.57
CA TYR A 329 23.60 17.82 -3.98
C TYR A 329 24.58 16.85 -4.63
N LEU A 330 25.59 16.40 -3.89
CA LEU A 330 26.67 15.57 -4.38
C LEU A 330 26.72 14.25 -3.61
N GLN A 331 27.12 13.20 -4.31
CA GLN A 331 27.49 11.92 -3.75
C GLN A 331 28.84 11.50 -4.32
N GLU A 332 29.67 10.84 -3.51
CA GLU A 332 31.00 10.37 -3.92
C GLU A 332 30.91 9.50 -5.18
N ASN A 333 31.85 9.65 -6.10
CA ASN A 333 31.96 8.77 -7.25
C ASN A 333 32.46 7.38 -6.80
N THR A 334 31.51 6.48 -6.59
CA THR A 334 31.74 5.08 -6.19
C THR A 334 30.79 4.21 -7.02
N ASN A 335 30.80 2.90 -6.78
CA ASN A 335 29.92 2.00 -7.50
C ASN A 335 28.46 2.15 -7.03
N TYR A 336 27.51 2.15 -7.97
CA TYR A 336 26.09 2.25 -7.65
C TYR A 336 25.25 1.31 -8.52
N LEU A 337 24.15 0.81 -7.94
CA LEU A 337 23.02 0.35 -8.75
C LEU A 337 21.97 1.46 -8.79
N PHE A 338 21.69 1.98 -9.98
CA PHE A 338 20.58 2.91 -10.20
C PHE A 338 19.31 2.15 -10.57
N VAL A 339 18.16 2.64 -10.12
CA VAL A 339 16.85 2.07 -10.40
C VAL A 339 15.88 3.19 -10.76
N LYS A 340 15.15 3.07 -11.86
CA LYS A 340 14.11 4.05 -12.22
C LYS A 340 13.06 4.11 -11.11
N ARG A 341 12.77 5.31 -10.61
CA ARG A 341 11.77 5.52 -9.57
C ARG A 341 10.35 5.59 -10.13
N PHE A 342 10.18 6.03 -11.37
CA PHE A 342 8.86 6.12 -11.99
C PHE A 342 8.78 5.11 -13.13
N THR A 343 7.91 4.13 -12.95
CA THR A 343 7.52 3.18 -13.98
C THR A 343 5.99 3.09 -13.98
N ALA A 344 5.34 2.67 -15.05
CA ALA A 344 3.92 2.33 -15.04
C ALA A 344 3.74 0.87 -14.61
N LYS A 345 2.52 0.45 -14.25
CA LYS A 345 2.29 -0.99 -13.94
C LYS A 345 2.22 -1.83 -15.21
N GLU A 346 1.82 -1.20 -16.30
CA GLU A 346 1.64 -1.74 -17.63
C GLU A 346 2.98 -1.98 -18.34
N GLU A 347 4.06 -1.36 -17.85
CA GLU A 347 5.40 -1.63 -18.33
C GLU A 347 5.80 -3.09 -18.07
N LYS A 348 6.58 -3.66 -19.00
CA LYS A 348 7.08 -5.04 -18.91
C LYS A 348 7.73 -5.35 -17.55
N ARG A 349 8.46 -4.38 -16.99
CA ARG A 349 9.11 -4.48 -15.67
C ARG A 349 8.95 -3.19 -14.88
N ARG A 350 8.67 -3.32 -13.58
CA ARG A 350 8.68 -2.22 -12.61
C ARG A 350 10.11 -1.85 -12.21
N LEU A 351 10.93 -2.86 -11.96
CA LEU A 351 12.30 -2.71 -11.44
C LEU A 351 13.32 -2.59 -12.58
N GLN A 352 13.48 -1.38 -13.11
CA GLN A 352 14.42 -1.12 -14.22
C GLN A 352 15.72 -0.56 -13.68
N CYS A 353 16.80 -1.33 -13.81
CA CYS A 353 18.09 -1.06 -13.18
C CYS A 353 19.17 -0.66 -14.18
N GLY A 354 20.16 0.11 -13.71
CA GLY A 354 21.35 0.51 -14.46
C GLY A 354 22.59 0.36 -13.58
N ILE A 355 23.54 -0.43 -14.05
CA ILE A 355 24.86 -0.64 -13.44
C ILE A 355 25.70 0.61 -13.67
N TYR A 356 26.15 1.23 -12.59
CA TYR A 356 27.09 2.35 -12.59
C TYR A 356 28.39 1.91 -11.91
N LEU A 357 29.50 1.99 -12.63
CA LEU A 357 30.84 1.74 -12.09
C LEU A 357 31.64 3.04 -12.12
N SER A 358 32.25 3.40 -11.00
CA SER A 358 33.04 4.64 -10.93
C SER A 358 34.27 4.61 -11.85
N SER A 359 34.75 3.41 -12.18
CA SER A 359 35.83 3.19 -13.15
C SER A 359 35.51 3.66 -14.57
N ASP A 360 34.23 3.80 -14.91
CA ASP A 360 33.79 4.29 -16.22
C ASP A 360 33.91 5.83 -16.31
N TYR A 361 34.06 6.50 -15.16
CA TYR A 361 34.09 7.97 -15.02
C TYR A 361 35.18 8.43 -14.02
N PRO A 362 36.45 8.00 -14.18
CA PRO A 362 37.50 8.22 -13.19
C PRO A 362 37.91 9.70 -13.02
N GLU A 363 37.50 10.58 -13.93
CA GLU A 363 37.80 12.01 -13.92
C GLU A 363 36.96 12.81 -12.92
N TYR A 364 35.93 12.22 -12.33
CA TYR A 364 35.04 12.90 -11.39
C TYR A 364 35.18 12.34 -9.97
N ASP A 365 35.37 13.22 -8.98
CA ASP A 365 35.36 12.83 -7.56
C ASP A 365 33.93 12.66 -7.02
N TYR A 366 32.97 13.37 -7.62
CA TYR A 366 31.57 13.38 -7.21
C TYR A 366 30.64 13.29 -8.41
N ILE A 367 29.43 12.80 -8.15
CA ILE A 367 28.33 12.76 -9.10
C ILE A 367 27.04 13.24 -8.42
N SER A 368 25.98 13.39 -9.22
CA SER A 368 24.65 13.65 -8.72
C SER A 368 23.58 12.87 -9.47
N THR A 369 22.42 12.74 -8.86
CA THR A 369 21.29 11.97 -9.38
C THR A 369 20.00 12.78 -9.26
N GLU A 370 19.15 12.70 -10.28
CA GLU A 370 17.82 13.31 -10.25
C GLU A 370 16.81 12.43 -9.50
N ASN A 371 15.79 13.06 -8.89
CA ASN A 371 14.87 12.42 -7.95
C ASN A 371 13.90 11.39 -8.58
N LYS A 372 13.95 11.15 -9.90
CA LYS A 372 13.29 10.04 -10.60
C LYS A 372 14.21 8.82 -10.74
N ILE A 373 15.40 8.85 -10.15
CA ILE A 373 16.27 7.70 -9.89
C ILE A 373 16.24 7.38 -8.38
N ASN A 374 16.21 6.10 -8.06
CA ASN A 374 16.69 5.58 -6.78
C ASN A 374 18.08 4.98 -6.96
N TYR A 375 18.92 4.97 -5.94
CA TYR A 375 20.26 4.39 -6.02
C TYR A 375 20.62 3.58 -4.77
N ILE A 376 21.49 2.58 -4.94
CA ILE A 376 22.14 1.82 -3.87
C ILE A 376 23.64 2.02 -4.02
N LYS A 377 24.31 2.55 -2.98
CA LYS A 377 25.77 2.68 -2.95
C LYS A 377 26.38 1.30 -2.70
N CYS A 378 27.39 0.94 -3.50
CA CYS A 378 28.02 -0.36 -3.46
C CYS A 378 29.52 -0.24 -3.18
N THR A 379 30.09 -1.19 -2.45
CA THR A 379 31.52 -1.18 -2.10
C THR A 379 32.40 -1.90 -3.12
N SER A 380 31.80 -2.70 -4.02
CA SER A 380 32.50 -3.50 -5.02
C SER A 380 31.66 -3.66 -6.29
N GLN A 381 32.30 -4.07 -7.39
CA GLN A 381 31.63 -4.40 -8.65
C GLN A 381 30.70 -5.61 -8.50
N ASP A 382 31.18 -6.66 -7.82
CA ASP A 382 30.40 -7.86 -7.47
C ASP A 382 29.07 -7.51 -6.78
N GLU A 383 29.08 -6.52 -5.89
CA GLU A 383 27.89 -6.08 -5.16
C GLU A 383 26.88 -5.40 -6.10
N VAL A 384 27.33 -4.53 -7.01
CA VAL A 384 26.45 -3.91 -8.02
C VAL A 384 25.82 -4.98 -8.91
N TYR A 385 26.62 -5.94 -9.37
CA TYR A 385 26.17 -6.98 -10.30
C TYR A 385 25.23 -7.96 -9.61
N GLY A 386 25.50 -8.30 -8.34
CA GLY A 386 24.61 -9.13 -7.53
C GLY A 386 23.27 -8.46 -7.27
N LEU A 387 23.26 -7.17 -6.94
CA LEU A 387 22.02 -6.40 -6.79
C LEU A 387 21.28 -6.29 -8.13
N TYR A 388 22.00 -6.16 -9.24
CA TYR A 388 21.41 -6.20 -10.57
C TYR A 388 20.73 -7.56 -10.83
N VAL A 389 21.37 -8.69 -10.52
CA VAL A 389 20.74 -10.03 -10.60
C VAL A 389 19.43 -10.05 -9.83
N LEU A 390 19.42 -9.60 -8.57
CA LEU A 390 18.21 -9.59 -7.74
C LEU A 390 17.11 -8.74 -8.38
N LEU A 391 17.36 -7.45 -8.60
CA LEU A 391 16.33 -6.51 -9.04
C LEU A 391 15.98 -6.64 -10.52
N ASN A 392 16.80 -7.32 -11.33
CA ASN A 392 16.50 -7.64 -12.72
C ASN A 392 15.79 -9.00 -12.91
N SER A 393 15.72 -9.83 -11.86
CA SER A 393 15.02 -11.12 -11.90
C SER A 393 13.48 -10.97 -11.92
N THR A 394 12.82 -11.96 -12.53
CA THR A 394 11.36 -12.06 -12.66
C THR A 394 10.68 -12.11 -11.30
N ILE A 395 11.20 -12.93 -10.38
CA ILE A 395 10.55 -13.17 -9.08
C ILE A 395 10.53 -11.92 -8.19
N TYR A 396 11.59 -11.09 -8.24
CA TYR A 396 11.65 -9.81 -7.52
C TYR A 396 10.72 -8.76 -8.13
N ASP A 397 10.61 -8.72 -9.46
CA ASP A 397 9.63 -7.84 -10.13
C ASP A 397 8.18 -8.24 -9.77
N GLN A 398 7.89 -9.54 -9.73
CA GLN A 398 6.59 -10.06 -9.30
C GLN A 398 6.30 -9.76 -7.83
N TYR A 399 7.24 -10.02 -6.93
CA TYR A 399 7.11 -9.64 -5.51
C TYR A 399 6.80 -8.15 -5.38
N TYR A 400 7.54 -7.30 -6.09
CA TYR A 400 7.33 -5.86 -6.04
C TYR A 400 5.95 -5.44 -6.53
N ARG A 401 5.40 -6.10 -7.55
CA ARG A 401 4.03 -5.85 -8.06
C ARG A 401 2.93 -6.25 -7.08
N ILE A 402 3.14 -7.36 -6.36
CA ILE A 402 2.22 -7.79 -5.29
C ILE A 402 2.16 -6.73 -4.18
N LEU A 403 3.31 -6.16 -3.82
CA LEU A 403 3.39 -5.11 -2.80
C LEU A 403 2.89 -3.74 -3.31
N ASN A 404 3.46 -3.24 -4.41
CA ASN A 404 3.33 -1.85 -4.82
C ASN A 404 2.05 -1.56 -5.61
N GLY A 405 1.26 -0.63 -5.07
CA GLY A 405 0.03 -0.13 -5.67
C GLY A 405 0.21 1.05 -6.64
N SER A 406 1.35 1.73 -6.63
CA SER A 406 1.53 3.05 -7.27
C SER A 406 2.38 3.01 -8.53
N THR A 407 2.56 4.15 -9.20
CA THR A 407 3.54 4.30 -10.29
C THR A 407 4.97 4.50 -9.76
N GLN A 408 5.15 4.81 -8.48
CA GLN A 408 6.46 5.03 -7.90
C GLN A 408 7.05 3.73 -7.34
N VAL A 409 8.30 3.46 -7.72
CA VAL A 409 9.18 2.50 -7.07
C VAL A 409 9.66 3.13 -5.75
N ASN A 410 9.02 2.76 -4.64
CA ASN A 410 9.28 3.36 -3.33
C ASN A 410 10.50 2.70 -2.67
N SER A 411 11.52 3.50 -2.33
CA SER A 411 12.73 3.00 -1.68
C SER A 411 12.46 2.33 -0.34
N THR A 412 11.45 2.76 0.43
CA THR A 412 11.07 2.13 1.70
C THR A 412 10.54 0.73 1.48
N GLU A 413 9.74 0.51 0.44
CA GLU A 413 9.23 -0.83 0.09
C GLU A 413 10.36 -1.75 -0.33
N ILE A 414 11.23 -1.30 -1.24
CA ILE A 414 12.39 -2.06 -1.72
C ILE A 414 13.34 -2.39 -0.56
N ASN A 415 13.57 -1.44 0.36
CA ASN A 415 14.43 -1.63 1.52
C ASN A 415 13.92 -2.70 2.49
N ASN A 416 12.63 -3.02 2.46
CA ASN A 416 11.99 -4.05 3.29
C ASN A 416 11.74 -5.36 2.53
N MET A 417 12.15 -5.47 1.26
CA MET A 417 12.07 -6.73 0.54
C MET A 417 13.09 -7.73 1.11
N PRO A 418 12.72 -9.00 1.30
CA PRO A 418 13.66 -10.05 1.66
C PRO A 418 14.74 -10.22 0.59
N VAL A 419 16.00 -10.29 1.02
CA VAL A 419 17.16 -10.53 0.16
C VAL A 419 18.12 -11.54 0.80
N PRO A 420 18.85 -12.32 -0.03
CA PRO A 420 19.98 -13.10 0.45
C PRO A 420 21.01 -12.22 1.17
N SER A 421 21.84 -12.83 2.02
CA SER A 421 22.96 -12.12 2.65
C SER A 421 23.88 -11.46 1.61
N LYS A 422 24.50 -10.33 1.97
CA LYS A 422 25.49 -9.62 1.14
C LYS A 422 26.55 -10.52 0.51
N GLU A 423 27.06 -11.53 1.22
CA GLU A 423 28.03 -12.49 0.65
C GLU A 423 27.47 -13.24 -0.57
N THR A 424 26.23 -13.71 -0.47
CA THR A 424 25.52 -14.39 -1.55
C THR A 424 25.23 -13.44 -2.71
N ILE A 425 24.89 -12.18 -2.42
CA ILE A 425 24.74 -11.14 -3.44
C ILE A 425 26.02 -11.00 -4.24
N CYS A 426 27.19 -10.87 -3.59
CA CYS A 426 28.46 -10.80 -4.31
C CYS A 426 28.78 -12.07 -5.11
N LYS A 427 28.43 -13.27 -4.62
CA LYS A 427 28.59 -14.52 -5.39
C LYS A 427 27.76 -14.50 -6.68
N MET A 428 26.51 -14.03 -6.61
CA MET A 428 25.68 -13.85 -7.80
C MET A 428 26.30 -12.83 -8.78
N GLY A 429 26.91 -11.76 -8.26
CA GLY A 429 27.58 -10.76 -9.09
C GLY A 429 28.74 -11.32 -9.91
N LYS A 430 29.60 -12.13 -9.28
CA LYS A 430 30.70 -12.83 -9.96
C LYS A 430 30.23 -13.75 -11.07
N GLU A 431 29.07 -14.41 -10.89
CA GLU A 431 28.49 -15.26 -11.93
C GLU A 431 27.97 -14.43 -13.12
N LEU A 432 27.44 -13.23 -12.88
CA LEU A 432 26.92 -12.35 -13.93
C LEU A 432 28.03 -11.76 -14.82
N GLU A 433 29.22 -11.49 -14.28
CA GLU A 433 30.35 -10.92 -15.03
C GLU A 433 30.71 -11.72 -16.30
N GLY A 434 30.44 -13.03 -16.30
CA GLY A 434 30.70 -13.92 -17.43
C GLY A 434 29.51 -14.15 -18.38
N THR A 435 28.38 -13.44 -18.22
CA THR A 435 27.15 -13.67 -18.98
C THR A 435 26.59 -12.39 -19.61
N ASP A 436 25.51 -12.52 -20.40
CA ASP A 436 24.73 -11.35 -20.79
C ASP A 436 23.88 -10.82 -19.62
N PHE A 437 23.43 -9.56 -19.71
CA PHE A 437 22.63 -8.89 -18.68
C PHE A 437 21.12 -9.08 -18.87
N SER A 438 20.70 -10.12 -19.60
CA SER A 438 19.27 -10.40 -19.77
C SER A 438 18.62 -10.82 -18.46
N GLN A 439 17.30 -10.61 -18.42
CA GLN A 439 16.44 -11.12 -17.36
C GLN A 439 16.58 -12.64 -17.19
N SER A 440 16.71 -13.39 -18.30
CA SER A 440 16.86 -14.84 -18.27
C SER A 440 18.17 -15.28 -17.61
N ALA A 441 19.27 -14.56 -17.86
CA ALA A 441 20.54 -14.80 -17.19
C ALA A 441 20.41 -14.55 -15.67
N CYS A 442 19.79 -13.44 -15.29
CA CYS A 442 19.54 -13.11 -13.88
C CYS A 442 18.67 -14.18 -13.18
N ASP A 443 17.58 -14.61 -13.82
CA ASP A 443 16.71 -15.67 -13.31
C ASP A 443 17.46 -16.98 -13.10
N ASN A 444 18.32 -17.37 -14.05
CA ASN A 444 19.09 -18.61 -13.95
C ASN A 444 20.12 -18.58 -12.82
N ILE A 445 20.75 -17.43 -12.58
CA ILE A 445 21.67 -17.24 -11.46
C ILE A 445 20.88 -17.31 -10.14
N LEU A 446 19.80 -16.54 -10.02
CA LEU A 446 19.02 -16.44 -8.79
C LEU A 446 18.38 -17.78 -8.38
N ARG A 447 17.92 -18.60 -9.35
CA ARG A 447 17.33 -19.92 -9.08
C ARG A 447 18.24 -20.87 -8.30
N LYS A 448 19.57 -20.70 -8.37
CA LYS A 448 20.52 -21.52 -7.58
C LYS A 448 20.43 -21.25 -6.08
N TRP A 449 19.80 -20.14 -5.69
CA TRP A 449 19.74 -19.62 -4.33
C TRP A 449 18.32 -19.58 -3.76
N ILE A 450 17.29 -19.84 -4.58
CA ILE A 450 15.88 -19.92 -4.18
C ILE A 450 15.44 -21.38 -4.26
N ASN A 451 15.39 -22.05 -3.10
CA ASN A 451 14.86 -23.40 -2.94
C ASN A 451 13.42 -23.38 -2.39
#